data_AF-A0A1R1BBX3-F1
#
_entry.id   AF-A0A1R1BBX3-F1
#
_cell.length_a   1.000
_cell.length_b   1.000
_cell.length_c   1.000
_cell.angle_alpha   90.00
_cell.angle_beta   90.00
_cell.angle_gamma   90.00
#
_symmetry.space_group_name_H-M   'P 1'
#
loop_
_entity.id
_entity.type
_entity.pdbx_description
1 polymer ?
#
loop_
_entity_poly.entity_id
_entity_poly.type
_entity_poly.pdbx_seq_one_letter_code
_entity_poly.pdbx_strand_id
1 'polypeptide(L)'
;MNLRIPQTLLLSAFLLSSSLTTTLWWETPVYAAAQTATDLKDLQAKLEAAIFSKPASFSVTYTGGALSKTSMNAILAAIYEKDDYLLYSTKSYGYTLSPDKDSSTINLTFTYWETEDQSKDVAARVSDILSEIITPDMNDFQKEKAIHDWIISNLAYDTSLVQHSAYAGLFGNRKTVCQGYALLAYRMLSDAGLENKIIEGTAGGQLHTWNLVKLEGNWYHLDTTWDDPVPDTAGRLAYGYYNLTDAQIKSNHTWKKKYPAATVDFNTTLLSKENTDTARADFYQKLQQSLDLDYIKDEYTISTPAQLATKIKETMATNQPSFTARYTGKKSIANDLKSAISSFGNISAYSYSSPDYMRTALATDILLTVNLTYGDSVSAAGITLNNTSLTVNAGSTAPLVATIQPMNVSNKGITWSSSNSAIATVSNKGVVSGKSSGTAIITATTTDGGLTAAAEVNVIQPVTRISLGKTTLNLKVGDPDFTLTPTIAPTNATNKDITWSSSNTSVATVDEDGNVHILASGKAAISAKSQNGKTASVTLSIKP
;
A
#
# COMPACT_ATOMS: atom_id res chain seq x y z
N MET A 1 7.82 20.18 43.82
CA MET A 1 7.69 18.69 43.84
C MET A 1 7.80 18.23 42.41
N ASN A 2 8.81 17.43 42.06
CA ASN A 2 9.03 16.99 40.68
C ASN A 2 7.97 15.94 40.32
N LEU A 3 6.80 16.40 39.88
CA LEU A 3 5.81 15.58 39.21
C LEU A 3 6.40 15.15 37.87
N ARG A 4 7.11 14.02 37.87
CA ARG A 4 7.33 13.28 36.63
C ARG A 4 5.96 13.02 36.03
N ILE A 5 5.76 13.49 34.80
CA ILE A 5 4.80 12.92 33.84
C ILE A 5 4.89 11.39 34.00
N PRO A 6 3.76 10.65 34.10
CA PRO A 6 3.77 9.23 34.40
C PRO A 6 4.83 8.50 33.56
N GLN A 7 5.76 7.86 34.26
CA GLN A 7 6.97 7.27 33.68
C GLN A 7 6.54 6.27 32.58
N THR A 8 7.01 6.43 31.35
CA THR A 8 8.26 5.78 30.91
C THR A 8 8.98 6.51 29.75
N LEU A 9 9.64 7.65 30.02
CA LEU A 9 10.69 8.20 29.15
C LEU A 9 11.77 8.90 30.00
N LEU A 10 12.41 8.13 30.88
CA LEU A 10 13.55 8.54 31.71
C LEU A 10 14.42 7.32 32.04
N LEU A 11 15.74 7.44 31.77
CA LEU A 11 16.84 6.45 31.69
C LEU A 11 17.10 5.97 30.25
N SER A 12 18.33 6.01 29.73
CA SER A 12 19.64 6.36 30.31
C SER A 12 19.98 7.88 30.24
N ALA A 13 20.93 8.45 30.99
CA ALA A 13 22.05 7.85 31.72
C ALA A 13 22.29 8.44 33.13
N PHE A 14 22.92 7.62 33.98
CA PHE A 14 23.43 7.87 35.34
C PHE A 14 24.79 7.14 35.42
N LEU A 15 25.89 7.68 35.97
CA LEU A 15 26.16 8.98 36.59
C LEU A 15 27.54 9.51 36.14
N LEU A 16 27.78 10.81 36.31
CA LEU A 16 29.12 11.31 36.65
C LEU A 16 29.02 12.50 37.61
N SER A 17 29.32 12.23 38.89
CA SER A 17 29.46 13.24 39.91
C SER A 17 30.85 13.87 39.85
N SER A 18 30.93 15.14 39.48
CA SER A 18 32.08 15.99 39.80
C SER A 18 31.61 17.20 40.59
N SER A 19 32.14 17.33 41.80
CA SER A 19 31.89 18.47 42.68
C SER A 19 32.62 19.71 42.17
N LEU A 20 31.91 20.81 41.91
CA LEU A 20 32.51 22.13 41.89
C LEU A 20 31.58 23.22 42.44
N THR A 21 32.00 23.72 43.61
CA THR A 21 31.88 25.10 44.09
C THR A 21 30.54 25.81 43.99
N THR A 22 29.93 26.00 45.15
CA THR A 22 28.94 27.04 45.44
C THR A 22 29.38 28.41 44.94
N THR A 23 28.59 29.04 44.07
CA THR A 23 28.44 30.49 44.05
C THR A 23 26.97 30.81 44.31
N LEU A 24 26.69 31.56 45.38
CA LEU A 24 25.34 32.03 45.67
C LEU A 24 25.00 33.16 44.70
N TRP A 25 24.14 32.88 43.72
CA TRP A 25 23.44 33.90 42.95
C TRP A 25 21.95 33.81 43.30
N TRP A 26 21.50 34.73 44.16
CA TRP A 26 20.08 34.93 44.44
C TRP A 26 19.47 35.79 43.33
N GLU A 27 19.38 35.24 42.11
CA GLU A 27 18.46 35.80 41.12
C GLU A 27 17.06 35.28 41.42
N THR A 28 16.26 36.11 42.10
CA THR A 28 14.82 35.93 42.12
C THR A 28 14.31 36.00 40.68
N PRO A 29 13.64 34.96 40.15
CA PRO A 29 13.09 35.04 38.80
C PRO A 29 12.12 36.22 38.72
N VAL A 30 12.37 37.13 37.79
CA VAL A 30 11.52 38.28 37.54
C VAL A 30 10.27 37.78 36.82
N TYR A 31 9.27 37.37 37.59
CA TYR A 31 7.97 37.02 37.05
C TYR A 31 7.37 38.25 36.37
N ALA A 32 6.89 38.07 35.13
CA ALA A 32 6.01 39.04 34.49
C ALA A 32 4.78 39.30 35.38
N ALA A 33 4.17 40.48 35.25
CA ALA A 33 3.09 40.95 36.13
C ALA A 33 2.06 39.84 36.43
N ALA A 34 1.95 39.50 37.72
CA ALA A 34 1.24 38.31 38.17
C ALA A 34 -0.22 38.32 37.67
N GLN A 35 -0.57 37.36 36.81
CA GLN A 35 -1.92 37.27 36.30
C GLN A 35 -2.87 36.78 37.40
N THR A 36 -4.11 37.26 37.39
CA THR A 36 -5.13 36.85 38.36
C THR A 36 -6.18 35.98 37.67
N ALA A 37 -6.51 34.83 38.26
CA ALA A 37 -7.55 33.92 37.80
C ALA A 37 -8.72 33.88 38.78
N THR A 38 -9.95 34.18 38.33
CA THR A 38 -11.11 34.31 39.24
C THR A 38 -11.82 33.00 39.55
N ASP A 39 -11.77 32.04 38.63
CA ASP A 39 -12.35 30.70 38.79
C ASP A 39 -11.46 29.63 38.11
N LEU A 40 -11.83 28.34 38.22
CA LEU A 40 -11.03 27.24 37.69
C LEU A 40 -10.98 27.20 36.16
N LYS A 41 -12.00 27.71 35.46
CA LYS A 41 -12.06 27.77 33.99
C LYS A 41 -11.16 28.89 33.48
N ASP A 42 -11.19 30.05 34.13
CA ASP A 42 -10.27 31.15 33.86
C ASP A 42 -8.81 30.78 34.19
N LEU A 43 -8.58 30.05 35.30
CA LEU A 43 -7.26 29.50 35.63
C LEU A 43 -6.77 28.53 34.54
N GLN A 44 -7.63 27.59 34.10
CA GLN A 44 -7.27 26.66 33.02
C GLN A 44 -6.95 27.41 31.72
N ALA A 45 -7.76 28.39 31.32
CA ALA A 45 -7.54 29.15 30.08
C ALA A 45 -6.22 29.96 30.13
N LYS A 46 -5.88 30.57 31.27
CA LYS A 46 -4.61 31.28 31.45
C LYS A 46 -3.40 30.35 31.44
N LEU A 47 -3.50 29.19 32.10
CA LEU A 47 -2.45 28.17 32.10
C LEU A 47 -2.27 27.57 30.70
N GLU A 48 -3.35 27.33 29.96
CA GLU A 48 -3.33 26.85 28.59
C GLU A 48 -2.60 27.85 27.68
N ALA A 49 -3.04 29.11 27.65
CA ALA A 49 -2.39 30.17 26.87
C ALA A 49 -0.90 30.33 27.22
N ALA A 50 -0.54 30.24 28.51
CA ALA A 50 0.85 30.28 28.94
C ALA A 50 1.65 29.06 28.48
N ILE A 51 1.15 27.83 28.65
CA ILE A 51 1.90 26.62 28.27
C ILE A 51 2.10 26.55 26.75
N PHE A 52 1.12 26.99 25.95
CA PHE A 52 1.23 27.09 24.49
C PHE A 52 2.30 28.09 24.03
N SER A 53 2.57 29.16 24.78
CA SER A 53 3.68 30.09 24.47
C SER A 53 5.05 29.62 24.99
N LYS A 54 5.16 28.36 25.45
CA LYS A 54 6.40 27.69 25.89
C LYS A 54 7.37 28.50 26.79
N PRO A 55 6.93 29.22 27.84
CA PRO A 55 7.79 30.02 28.70
C PRO A 55 8.57 29.14 29.68
N ALA A 56 9.79 29.54 30.05
CA ALA A 56 10.57 28.83 31.07
C ALA A 56 9.91 28.85 32.47
N SER A 57 9.09 29.86 32.76
CA SER A 57 8.27 29.93 33.98
C SER A 57 7.02 30.77 33.78
N PHE A 58 5.99 30.52 34.59
CA PHE A 58 4.74 31.28 34.61
C PHE A 58 4.21 31.41 36.05
N SER A 59 3.57 32.54 36.38
CA SER A 59 2.98 32.78 37.69
C SER A 59 1.56 33.33 37.56
N VAL A 60 0.63 32.73 38.29
CA VAL A 60 -0.78 33.12 38.32
C VAL A 60 -1.33 32.98 39.74
N THR A 61 -2.12 33.95 40.18
CA THR A 61 -2.84 33.93 41.46
C THR A 61 -4.30 33.61 41.23
N TYR A 62 -4.74 32.46 41.73
CA TYR A 62 -6.14 32.03 41.73
C TYR A 62 -6.86 32.62 42.94
N THR A 63 -7.98 33.34 42.75
CA THR A 63 -8.73 34.01 43.84
C THR A 63 -10.00 33.27 44.28
N GLY A 64 -10.16 32.00 43.89
CA GLY A 64 -11.26 31.15 44.35
C GLY A 64 -10.88 30.31 45.57
N GLY A 65 -10.09 30.84 46.50
CA GLY A 65 -9.62 30.16 47.70
C GLY A 65 -8.42 29.21 47.51
N ALA A 66 -8.25 28.29 48.46
CA ALA A 66 -7.12 27.35 48.50
C ALA A 66 -7.21 26.26 47.41
N LEU A 67 -6.30 26.29 46.43
CA LEU A 67 -6.26 25.32 45.34
C LEU A 67 -5.57 24.01 45.77
N SER A 68 -6.21 22.88 45.49
CA SER A 68 -5.63 21.56 45.79
C SER A 68 -4.66 21.08 44.71
N LYS A 69 -3.67 20.26 45.09
CA LYS A 69 -2.78 19.57 44.13
C LYS A 69 -3.57 18.69 43.15
N THR A 70 -4.67 18.08 43.59
CA THR A 70 -5.54 17.25 42.74
C THR A 70 -6.19 18.08 41.64
N SER A 71 -6.72 19.26 42.00
CA SER A 71 -7.29 20.22 41.06
C SER A 71 -6.24 20.72 40.06
N MET A 72 -5.05 21.08 40.55
CA MET A 72 -3.95 21.54 39.70
C MET A 72 -3.48 20.45 38.72
N ASN A 73 -3.32 19.20 39.19
CA ASN A 73 -2.95 18.07 38.34
C ASN A 73 -4.02 17.77 37.28
N ALA A 74 -5.31 17.88 37.63
CA ALA A 74 -6.41 17.69 36.69
C ALA A 74 -6.42 18.77 35.60
N ILE A 75 -6.16 20.04 35.95
CA ILE A 75 -6.05 21.14 34.98
C ILE A 75 -4.86 20.89 34.03
N LEU A 76 -3.68 20.56 34.55
CA LEU A 76 -2.50 20.29 33.70
C LEU A 76 -2.70 19.07 32.80
N ALA A 77 -3.30 17.99 33.31
CA ALA A 77 -3.65 16.82 32.49
C ALA A 77 -4.62 17.19 31.36
N ALA A 78 -5.67 17.97 31.65
CA ALA A 78 -6.65 18.42 30.67
C ALA A 78 -6.09 19.42 29.63
N ILE A 79 -5.00 20.11 29.93
CA ILE A 79 -4.27 20.94 28.95
C ILE A 79 -3.45 20.05 28.01
N TYR A 80 -2.65 19.13 28.55
CA TYR A 80 -1.81 18.23 27.74
C TYR A 80 -2.59 17.15 26.97
N GLU A 81 -3.82 16.81 27.38
CA GLU A 81 -4.69 15.88 26.64
C GLU A 81 -5.27 16.49 25.35
N LYS A 82 -5.24 17.83 25.19
CA LYS A 82 -5.72 18.52 23.99
C LYS A 82 -4.74 18.48 22.81
N ASP A 83 -3.45 18.40 23.07
CA ASP A 83 -2.40 18.55 22.07
C ASP A 83 -1.22 17.61 22.38
N ASP A 84 -1.12 16.53 21.59
CA ASP A 84 -0.05 15.55 21.73
C ASP A 84 1.34 16.16 21.39
N TYR A 85 1.42 17.13 20.46
CA TYR A 85 2.69 17.82 20.14
C TYR A 85 3.18 18.67 21.31
N LEU A 86 2.29 19.38 21.99
CA LEU A 86 2.61 20.15 23.19
C LEU A 86 3.07 19.24 24.35
N LEU A 87 2.41 18.09 24.53
CA LEU A 87 2.81 17.07 25.50
C LEU A 87 4.22 16.53 25.20
N TYR A 88 4.47 16.00 24.00
CA TYR A 88 5.75 15.34 23.68
C TYR A 88 6.90 16.33 23.39
N SER A 89 6.63 17.60 23.06
CA SER A 89 7.68 18.64 23.00
C SER A 89 8.01 19.26 24.37
N THR A 90 7.21 19.00 25.42
CA THR A 90 7.54 19.39 26.80
C THR A 90 8.45 18.35 27.44
N LYS A 91 9.68 18.74 27.79
CA LYS A 91 10.70 17.86 28.37
C LYS A 91 10.44 17.57 29.86
N SER A 92 10.09 18.60 30.62
CA SER A 92 9.62 18.46 32.01
C SER A 92 8.96 19.75 32.49
N TYR A 93 8.05 19.62 33.46
CA TYR A 93 7.48 20.76 34.17
C TYR A 93 7.39 20.49 35.67
N GLY A 94 7.23 21.56 36.45
CA GLY A 94 6.97 21.50 37.88
C GLY A 94 6.13 22.69 38.32
N TYR A 95 5.49 22.57 39.49
CA TYR A 95 4.79 23.70 40.10
C TYR A 95 4.98 23.75 41.62
N THR A 96 4.77 24.94 42.18
CA THR A 96 4.51 25.19 43.60
C THR A 96 3.12 25.79 43.77
N LEU A 97 2.48 25.47 44.90
CA LEU A 97 1.22 26.10 45.33
C LEU A 97 1.50 26.79 46.66
N SER A 98 1.25 28.08 46.71
CA SER A 98 1.31 28.91 47.92
C SER A 98 -0.12 29.36 48.24
N PRO A 99 -0.90 28.56 49.00
CA PRO A 99 -2.25 28.92 49.38
C PRO A 99 -2.26 30.01 50.47
N ASP A 100 -3.27 30.87 50.38
CA ASP A 100 -3.67 31.84 51.39
C ASP A 100 -5.17 31.65 51.69
N LYS A 101 -5.73 32.40 52.63
CA LYS A 101 -7.13 32.28 53.09
C LYS A 101 -8.13 32.33 51.93
N ASP A 102 -7.98 33.31 51.04
CA ASP A 102 -8.94 33.61 49.97
C ASP A 102 -8.31 33.42 48.57
N SER A 103 -7.06 32.94 48.46
CA SER A 103 -6.37 32.77 47.18
C SER A 103 -5.33 31.64 47.16
N SER A 104 -4.70 31.40 46.01
CA SER A 104 -3.50 30.56 45.87
C SER A 104 -2.62 31.06 44.74
N THR A 105 -1.35 31.35 45.03
CA THR A 105 -0.37 31.63 43.99
C THR A 105 0.22 30.33 43.47
N ILE A 106 0.17 30.14 42.16
CA ILE A 106 0.73 29.01 41.44
C ILE A 106 1.94 29.52 40.65
N ASN A 107 3.12 28.96 40.93
CA ASN A 107 4.32 29.21 40.12
C ASN A 107 4.68 27.92 39.39
N LEU A 108 4.81 27.99 38.08
CA LEU A 108 5.18 26.87 37.22
C LEU A 108 6.56 27.12 36.61
N THR A 109 7.32 26.04 36.43
CA THR A 109 8.58 26.02 35.68
C THR A 109 8.54 24.93 34.63
N PHE A 110 9.15 25.21 33.48
CA PHE A 110 9.13 24.33 32.31
C PHE A 110 10.51 24.20 31.68
N THR A 111 10.68 23.08 30.99
CA THR A 111 11.78 22.82 30.06
C THR A 111 11.18 22.14 28.83
N TYR A 112 11.67 22.49 27.65
CA TYR A 112 11.15 21.98 26.38
C TYR A 112 12.27 21.29 25.59
N TRP A 113 11.89 20.37 24.71
CA TRP A 113 12.77 19.83 23.67
C TRP A 113 12.87 20.78 22.46
N GLU A 114 11.94 21.74 22.37
CA GLU A 114 11.79 22.68 21.27
C GLU A 114 11.21 23.98 21.82
N THR A 115 11.95 25.09 21.70
CA THR A 115 11.52 26.42 22.18
C THR A 115 10.36 26.99 21.37
N GLU A 116 9.77 28.10 21.80
CA GLU A 116 8.72 28.80 21.05
C GLU A 116 9.19 29.18 19.63
N ASP A 117 10.37 29.79 19.49
CA ASP A 117 10.91 30.20 18.19
C ASP A 117 11.27 29.01 17.31
N GLN A 118 11.86 27.95 17.88
CA GLN A 118 12.08 26.70 17.15
C GLN A 118 10.77 26.06 16.67
N SER A 119 9.68 26.22 17.43
CA SER A 119 8.34 25.74 17.01
C SER A 119 7.77 26.56 15.85
N LYS A 120 8.11 27.86 15.75
CA LYS A 120 7.77 28.72 14.61
C LYS A 120 8.60 28.34 13.38
N ASP A 121 9.89 28.05 13.55
CA ASP A 121 10.76 27.59 12.47
C ASP A 121 10.29 26.23 11.91
N VAL A 122 9.90 25.28 12.78
CA VAL A 122 9.27 24.01 12.38
C VAL A 122 7.96 24.26 11.64
N ALA A 123 7.08 25.13 12.16
CA ALA A 123 5.81 25.44 11.51
C ALA A 123 5.99 26.03 10.10
N ALA A 124 6.92 26.98 9.95
CA ALA A 124 7.24 27.58 8.66
C ALA A 124 7.80 26.52 7.70
N ARG A 125 8.79 25.72 8.14
CA ARG A 125 9.41 24.73 7.26
C ARG A 125 8.46 23.58 6.90
N VAL A 126 7.58 23.16 7.81
CA VAL A 126 6.50 22.21 7.50
C VAL A 126 5.55 22.79 6.45
N SER A 127 5.14 24.06 6.58
CA SER A 127 4.31 24.72 5.57
C SER A 127 4.96 24.73 4.18
N ASP A 128 6.27 25.02 4.10
CA ASP A 128 7.02 24.96 2.83
C ASP A 128 6.98 23.53 2.26
N ILE A 129 7.35 22.53 3.05
CA ILE A 129 7.39 21.11 2.63
C ILE A 129 6.02 20.63 2.15
N LEU A 130 4.95 20.94 2.89
CA LEU A 130 3.60 20.53 2.49
C LEU A 130 3.18 21.19 1.18
N SER A 131 3.63 22.42 0.90
CA SER A 131 3.40 23.07 -0.40
C SER A 131 4.21 22.45 -1.56
N GLU A 132 5.34 21.80 -1.25
CA GLU A 132 6.15 21.05 -2.23
C GLU A 132 5.54 19.66 -2.54
N ILE A 133 4.93 18.98 -1.55
CA ILE A 133 4.52 17.56 -1.67
C ILE A 133 3.01 17.30 -1.73
N ILE A 134 2.15 18.26 -1.39
CA ILE A 134 0.68 18.11 -1.43
C ILE A 134 0.07 19.02 -2.49
N THR A 135 -0.75 18.44 -3.38
CA THR A 135 -1.60 19.20 -4.31
C THR A 135 -3.05 19.26 -3.82
N PRO A 136 -3.84 20.30 -4.19
CA PRO A 136 -5.21 20.47 -3.69
C PRO A 136 -6.19 19.34 -4.04
N ASP A 137 -5.87 18.51 -5.03
CA ASP A 137 -6.66 17.36 -5.47
C ASP A 137 -6.27 16.03 -4.77
N MET A 138 -5.25 16.03 -3.90
CA MET A 138 -4.88 14.84 -3.12
C MET A 138 -5.96 14.48 -2.08
N ASN A 139 -6.34 13.20 -2.06
CA ASN A 139 -7.10 12.64 -0.95
C ASN A 139 -6.19 12.32 0.25
N ASP A 140 -6.80 11.95 1.37
CA ASP A 140 -6.09 11.74 2.64
C ASP A 140 -5.01 10.63 2.56
N PHE A 141 -5.25 9.55 1.82
CA PHE A 141 -4.27 8.49 1.58
C PHE A 141 -3.06 9.00 0.76
N GLN A 142 -3.28 9.87 -0.24
CA GLN A 142 -2.20 10.47 -1.03
C GLN A 142 -1.35 11.43 -0.18
N LYS A 143 -1.99 12.28 0.63
CA LYS A 143 -1.31 13.21 1.54
C LYS A 143 -0.45 12.47 2.57
N GLU A 144 -1.05 11.49 3.25
CA GLU A 144 -0.36 10.69 4.27
C GLU A 144 0.86 9.98 3.67
N LYS A 145 0.70 9.34 2.50
CA LYS A 145 1.82 8.70 1.80
C LYS A 145 2.92 9.69 1.44
N ALA A 146 2.57 10.87 0.91
CA ALA A 146 3.54 11.91 0.56
C ALA A 146 4.33 12.39 1.78
N ILE A 147 3.65 12.61 2.91
CA ILE A 147 4.27 13.00 4.20
C ILE A 147 5.22 11.91 4.71
N HIS A 148 4.76 10.67 4.75
CA HIS A 148 5.53 9.51 5.17
C HIS A 148 6.82 9.33 4.33
N ASP A 149 6.66 9.30 3.00
CA ASP A 149 7.77 9.14 2.06
C ASP A 149 8.77 10.30 2.20
N TRP A 150 8.30 11.53 2.41
CA TRP A 150 9.16 12.68 2.62
C TRP A 150 9.97 12.55 3.91
N ILE A 151 9.35 12.15 5.02
CA ILE A 151 10.03 11.99 6.31
C ILE A 151 11.16 10.97 6.20
N ILE A 152 10.88 9.76 5.70
CA ILE A 152 11.89 8.69 5.58
C ILE A 152 12.98 9.06 4.55
N SER A 153 12.64 9.78 3.49
CA SER A 153 13.64 10.21 2.49
C SER A 153 14.52 11.38 2.96
N ASN A 154 14.18 12.06 4.07
CA ASN A 154 14.85 13.29 4.49
C ASN A 154 15.42 13.27 5.91
N LEU A 155 15.01 12.35 6.79
CA LEU A 155 15.57 12.16 8.13
C LEU A 155 16.46 10.90 8.18
N ALA A 156 17.28 10.80 9.22
CA ALA A 156 18.02 9.58 9.57
C ALA A 156 18.08 9.40 11.09
N TYR A 157 17.91 8.17 11.58
CA TYR A 157 17.81 7.91 13.02
C TYR A 157 19.05 8.37 13.82
N ASP A 158 18.84 9.13 14.90
CA ASP A 158 19.91 9.52 15.83
C ASP A 158 20.31 8.36 16.76
N THR A 159 21.28 7.56 16.33
CA THR A 159 21.87 6.48 17.14
C THR A 159 22.66 6.95 18.37
N SER A 160 22.90 8.27 18.54
CA SER A 160 23.46 8.82 19.78
C SER A 160 22.42 9.08 20.87
N LEU A 161 21.12 9.05 20.52
CA LEU A 161 19.97 9.24 21.40
C LEU A 161 19.88 10.63 22.07
N VAL A 162 20.42 11.67 21.43
CA VAL A 162 20.55 13.03 21.98
C VAL A 162 19.46 13.98 21.46
N GLN A 163 18.97 13.77 20.24
CA GLN A 163 18.05 14.68 19.55
C GLN A 163 16.60 14.19 19.62
N HIS A 164 15.69 14.94 20.26
CA HIS A 164 14.33 14.48 20.61
C HIS A 164 13.17 15.33 20.03
N SER A 165 13.46 16.33 19.19
CA SER A 165 12.45 17.27 18.65
C SER A 165 12.32 17.20 17.13
N ALA A 166 11.19 17.71 16.62
CA ALA A 166 10.98 17.91 15.18
C ALA A 166 11.95 18.98 14.64
N TYR A 167 12.25 20.04 15.41
CA TYR A 167 13.29 20.99 15.07
C TYR A 167 14.65 20.32 14.85
N ALA A 168 15.05 19.37 15.70
CA ALA A 168 16.29 18.62 15.46
C ALA A 168 16.20 17.73 14.19
N GLY A 169 15.04 17.13 13.92
CA GLY A 169 14.79 16.38 12.69
C GLY A 169 14.84 17.24 11.41
N LEU A 170 14.49 18.53 11.46
CA LEU A 170 14.51 19.42 10.29
C LEU A 170 15.82 20.22 10.14
N PHE A 171 16.38 20.71 11.25
CA PHE A 171 17.51 21.65 11.27
C PHE A 171 18.78 21.07 11.91
N GLY A 172 18.68 20.00 12.71
CA GLY A 172 19.78 19.35 13.43
C GLY A 172 20.51 18.30 12.59
N ASN A 173 21.00 18.67 11.40
CA ASN A 173 21.63 17.75 10.43
C ASN A 173 20.72 16.57 10.02
N ARG A 174 19.39 16.77 10.04
CA ARG A 174 18.38 15.78 9.67
C ARG A 174 18.34 14.53 10.57
N LYS A 175 18.72 14.65 11.85
CA LYS A 175 18.77 13.51 12.78
C LYS A 175 17.99 13.73 14.06
N THR A 176 17.20 12.73 14.44
CA THR A 176 16.41 12.73 15.68
C THR A 176 16.05 11.29 16.08
N VAL A 177 15.61 11.07 17.32
CA VAL A 177 15.09 9.76 17.78
C VAL A 177 13.60 9.63 17.50
N CYS A 178 13.01 8.48 17.84
CA CYS A 178 11.58 8.17 17.65
C CYS A 178 10.62 9.29 18.05
N GLN A 179 10.88 10.00 19.15
CA GLN A 179 10.04 11.14 19.58
C GLN A 179 10.04 12.29 18.56
N GLY A 180 11.17 12.60 17.93
CA GLY A 180 11.25 13.65 16.92
C GLY A 180 10.61 13.26 15.59
N TYR A 181 10.71 11.99 15.19
CA TYR A 181 9.94 11.44 14.06
C TYR A 181 8.44 11.54 14.33
N ALA A 182 7.98 11.09 15.50
CA ALA A 182 6.57 11.11 15.86
C ALA A 182 6.00 12.53 15.97
N LEU A 183 6.78 13.48 16.49
CA LEU A 183 6.45 14.92 16.53
C LEU A 183 6.35 15.52 15.12
N LEU A 184 7.33 15.25 14.24
CA LEU A 184 7.33 15.77 12.88
C LEU A 184 6.19 15.19 12.05
N ALA A 185 5.97 13.87 12.12
CA ALA A 185 4.83 13.20 11.50
C ALA A 185 3.51 13.76 12.03
N TYR A 186 3.35 13.91 13.35
CA TYR A 186 2.15 14.51 13.93
C TYR A 186 1.90 15.91 13.35
N ARG A 187 2.94 16.73 13.25
CA ARG A 187 2.81 18.11 12.77
C ARG A 187 2.46 18.17 11.29
N MET A 188 3.16 17.43 10.44
CA MET A 188 2.90 17.37 9.00
C MET A 188 1.51 16.82 8.68
N LEU A 189 1.08 15.76 9.38
CA LEU A 189 -0.27 15.20 9.24
C LEU A 189 -1.34 16.23 9.68
N SER A 190 -1.16 16.87 10.85
CA SER A 190 -2.11 17.86 11.37
C SER A 190 -2.26 19.08 10.44
N ASP A 191 -1.14 19.64 9.98
CA ASP A 191 -1.14 20.81 9.10
C ASP A 191 -1.67 20.48 7.68
N ALA A 192 -1.63 19.21 7.27
CA ALA A 192 -2.29 18.70 6.06
C ALA A 192 -3.78 18.32 6.25
N GLY A 193 -4.33 18.50 7.46
CA GLY A 193 -5.73 18.26 7.81
C GLY A 193 -6.08 16.82 8.22
N LEU A 194 -5.08 15.98 8.52
CA LEU A 194 -5.27 14.58 8.92
C LEU A 194 -5.34 14.47 10.46
N GLU A 195 -6.49 14.03 10.97
CA GLU A 195 -6.66 13.74 12.40
C GLU A 195 -5.73 12.59 12.79
N ASN A 196 -4.83 12.83 13.75
CA ASN A 196 -3.78 11.90 14.13
C ASN A 196 -3.42 12.06 15.62
N LYS A 197 -2.67 11.11 16.19
CA LYS A 197 -2.23 11.09 17.59
C LYS A 197 -0.82 10.55 17.73
N ILE A 198 -0.14 10.86 18.84
CA ILE A 198 1.10 10.19 19.24
C ILE A 198 0.79 9.10 20.27
N ILE A 199 1.26 7.87 20.01
CA ILE A 199 1.27 6.76 20.97
C ILE A 199 2.63 6.72 21.68
N GLU A 200 2.61 6.45 22.99
CA GLU A 200 3.76 5.96 23.75
C GLU A 200 3.61 4.47 24.12
N GLY A 201 4.73 3.76 24.11
CA GLY A 201 4.74 2.35 24.44
C GLY A 201 6.14 1.75 24.42
N THR A 202 6.22 0.50 23.97
CA THR A 202 7.48 -0.20 23.70
C THR A 202 7.46 -0.83 22.33
N ALA A 203 8.58 -0.80 21.62
CA ALA A 203 8.79 -1.55 20.39
C ALA A 203 10.08 -2.38 20.52
N GLY A 204 10.03 -3.68 20.22
CA GLY A 204 11.18 -4.59 20.40
C GLY A 204 11.69 -4.69 21.85
N GLY A 205 10.85 -4.34 22.82
CA GLY A 205 11.20 -4.26 24.25
C GLY A 205 11.91 -2.97 24.70
N GLN A 206 12.18 -2.03 23.79
CA GLN A 206 12.68 -0.68 24.11
C GLN A 206 11.53 0.32 24.18
N LEU A 207 11.73 1.43 24.90
CA LEU A 207 10.76 2.54 24.96
C LEU A 207 10.64 3.18 23.58
N HIS A 208 9.40 3.43 23.13
CA HIS A 208 9.14 3.90 21.77
C HIS A 208 7.90 4.79 21.67
N THR A 209 7.90 5.66 20.67
CA THR A 209 6.78 6.55 20.33
C THR A 209 6.58 6.60 18.82
N TRP A 210 5.33 6.50 18.38
CA TRP A 210 4.93 6.48 16.96
C TRP A 210 3.53 7.11 16.82
N ASN A 211 2.92 7.09 15.64
CA ASN A 211 1.64 7.77 15.38
C ASN A 211 0.45 6.81 15.19
N LEU A 212 -0.75 7.30 15.51
CA LEU A 212 -1.98 6.86 14.87
C LEU A 212 -2.43 7.93 13.88
N VAL A 213 -2.87 7.52 12.69
CA VAL A 213 -3.54 8.39 11.72
C VAL A 213 -4.96 7.90 11.49
N LYS A 214 -5.88 8.83 11.22
CA LYS A 214 -7.28 8.54 10.89
C LYS A 214 -7.54 8.83 9.43
N LEU A 215 -7.89 7.80 8.67
CA LEU A 215 -8.16 7.88 7.24
C LEU A 215 -9.61 7.45 7.01
N GLU A 216 -10.43 8.36 6.47
CA GLU A 216 -11.86 8.14 6.19
C GLU A 216 -12.67 7.55 7.38
N GLY A 217 -12.28 7.94 8.60
CA GLY A 217 -12.94 7.52 9.85
C GLY A 217 -12.31 6.32 10.56
N ASN A 218 -11.43 5.57 9.89
CA ASN A 218 -10.72 4.42 10.45
C ASN A 218 -9.35 4.84 10.98
N TRP A 219 -8.93 4.27 12.10
CA TRP A 219 -7.61 4.50 12.70
C TRP A 219 -6.61 3.43 12.27
N TYR A 220 -5.36 3.85 12.06
CA TYR A 220 -4.24 2.97 11.70
C TYR A 220 -2.96 3.42 12.40
N HIS A 221 -2.08 2.48 12.72
CA HIS A 221 -0.73 2.76 13.23
C HIS A 221 0.20 3.13 12.09
N LEU A 222 0.97 4.20 12.28
CA LEU A 222 2.00 4.68 11.37
C LEU A 222 3.29 4.89 12.18
N ASP A 223 4.36 4.17 11.85
CA ASP A 223 5.66 4.31 12.51
C ASP A 223 6.78 4.64 11.52
N THR A 224 6.92 5.93 11.26
CA THR A 224 7.98 6.50 10.42
C THR A 224 9.40 6.24 10.94
N THR A 225 9.57 5.79 12.19
CA THR A 225 10.89 5.44 12.74
C THR A 225 11.27 4.01 12.41
N TRP A 226 10.35 3.05 12.56
CA TRP A 226 10.62 1.65 12.21
C TRP A 226 10.52 1.38 10.71
N ASP A 227 9.95 2.32 9.95
CA ASP A 227 10.02 2.37 8.48
C ASP A 227 11.24 3.16 7.94
N ASP A 228 12.05 3.79 8.80
CA ASP A 228 13.39 4.30 8.42
C ASP A 228 14.48 3.24 8.65
N PRO A 229 15.07 2.66 7.59
CA PRO A 229 15.97 1.52 7.73
C PRO A 229 17.40 1.93 8.15
N VAL A 230 17.84 1.45 9.30
CA VAL A 230 19.24 1.59 9.78
C VAL A 230 20.14 0.46 9.22
N PRO A 231 21.35 0.75 8.68
CA PRO A 231 21.92 2.07 8.45
C PRO A 231 21.21 2.83 7.32
N ASP A 232 21.02 4.13 7.55
CA ASP A 232 20.45 5.07 6.58
C ASP A 232 21.10 4.89 5.21
N THR A 233 20.23 4.79 4.20
CA THR A 233 20.58 4.62 2.81
C THR A 233 19.72 5.58 1.99
N ALA A 234 20.31 6.67 1.51
CA ALA A 234 19.60 7.74 0.83
C ALA A 234 18.64 7.22 -0.27
N GLY A 235 17.36 7.62 -0.17
CA GLY A 235 16.30 7.22 -1.11
C GLY A 235 15.69 5.84 -0.87
N ARG A 236 16.04 5.13 0.21
CA ARG A 236 15.45 3.84 0.58
C ARG A 236 14.17 4.04 1.40
N LEU A 237 13.03 3.84 0.77
CA LEU A 237 11.73 3.75 1.44
C LEU A 237 11.48 2.33 1.96
N ALA A 238 10.87 2.21 3.13
CA ALA A 238 10.21 1.02 3.63
C ALA A 238 8.81 1.38 4.17
N TYR A 239 7.98 0.37 4.41
CA TYR A 239 6.57 0.55 4.79
C TYR A 239 6.05 -0.55 5.73
N GLY A 240 6.94 -1.30 6.38
CA GLY A 240 6.60 -2.42 7.26
C GLY A 240 5.63 -2.05 8.40
N TYR A 241 5.62 -0.78 8.81
CA TYR A 241 4.78 -0.22 9.88
C TYR A 241 3.81 0.87 9.39
N TYR A 242 3.63 0.99 8.07
CA TYR A 242 2.64 1.82 7.42
C TYR A 242 1.23 1.22 7.56
N ASN A 243 0.31 2.00 8.12
CA ASN A 243 -1.11 1.70 8.33
C ASN A 243 -1.44 0.29 8.84
N LEU A 244 -0.79 -0.11 9.93
CA LEU A 244 -1.10 -1.37 10.61
C LEU A 244 -2.31 -1.28 11.55
N THR A 245 -3.02 -2.39 11.69
CA THR A 245 -4.02 -2.58 12.76
C THR A 245 -3.37 -2.84 14.11
N ASP A 246 -4.17 -2.62 15.17
CA ASP A 246 -3.94 -3.08 16.54
C ASP A 246 -3.41 -4.53 16.59
N ALA A 247 -3.95 -5.42 15.76
CA ALA A 247 -3.65 -6.85 15.79
C ALA A 247 -2.33 -7.19 15.09
N GLN A 248 -2.00 -6.49 14.01
CA GLN A 248 -0.75 -6.65 13.24
C GLN A 248 0.45 -6.15 14.04
N ILE A 249 0.38 -4.92 14.56
CA ILE A 249 1.52 -4.26 15.20
C ILE A 249 1.82 -4.79 16.62
N LYS A 250 0.83 -5.39 17.31
CA LYS A 250 1.01 -6.03 18.64
C LYS A 250 1.99 -7.20 18.67
N SER A 251 2.45 -7.68 17.51
CA SER A 251 3.49 -8.70 17.39
C SER A 251 4.83 -8.24 17.98
N ASN A 252 5.15 -6.94 17.92
CA ASN A 252 6.40 -6.37 18.42
C ASN A 252 6.26 -4.99 19.11
N HIS A 253 5.08 -4.35 19.04
CA HIS A 253 4.73 -3.15 19.80
C HIS A 253 3.78 -3.43 20.97
N THR A 254 3.92 -2.71 22.08
CA THR A 254 2.96 -2.75 23.19
C THR A 254 2.69 -1.36 23.74
N TRP A 255 1.46 -1.08 24.20
CA TRP A 255 1.06 0.19 24.82
C TRP A 255 0.09 -0.07 25.97
N LYS A 256 0.06 0.85 26.95
CA LYS A 256 -0.76 0.72 28.18
C LYS A 256 -1.87 1.76 28.28
N LYS A 257 -1.63 2.99 27.82
CA LYS A 257 -2.64 4.05 27.71
C LYS A 257 -3.69 3.62 26.67
N LYS A 258 -4.95 3.99 26.89
CA LYS A 258 -6.02 3.73 25.93
C LYS A 258 -5.94 4.77 24.80
N TYR A 259 -5.99 4.27 23.57
CA TYR A 259 -6.04 5.07 22.35
C TYR A 259 -7.25 4.60 21.51
N PRO A 260 -7.65 5.36 20.48
CA PRO A 260 -8.58 4.86 19.46
C PRO A 260 -8.06 3.55 18.87
N ALA A 261 -8.95 2.57 18.65
CA ALA A 261 -8.56 1.24 18.20
C ALA A 261 -8.46 1.18 16.67
N ALA A 262 -7.35 0.66 16.17
CA ALA A 262 -7.09 0.43 14.76
C ALA A 262 -7.55 -0.98 14.35
N THR A 263 -8.85 -1.15 14.07
CA THR A 263 -9.47 -2.48 13.89
C THR A 263 -9.79 -2.87 12.45
N VAL A 264 -9.78 -1.91 11.52
CA VAL A 264 -10.10 -2.16 10.10
C VAL A 264 -8.81 -2.45 9.36
N ASP A 265 -8.77 -3.55 8.63
CA ASP A 265 -7.61 -3.93 7.83
C ASP A 265 -7.40 -2.97 6.63
N PHE A 266 -6.15 -2.53 6.43
CA PHE A 266 -5.84 -1.52 5.41
C PHE A 266 -5.93 -2.09 4.00
N ASN A 267 -5.61 -3.36 3.76
CA ASN A 267 -5.77 -3.99 2.44
C ASN A 267 -7.24 -4.02 2.02
N THR A 268 -8.13 -4.41 2.93
CA THR A 268 -9.59 -4.35 2.75
C THR A 268 -10.07 -2.93 2.42
N THR A 269 -9.44 -1.92 3.03
CA THR A 269 -9.72 -0.51 2.76
C THR A 269 -9.30 -0.13 1.33
N LEU A 270 -8.05 -0.42 0.93
CA LEU A 270 -7.54 -0.10 -0.42
C LEU A 270 -8.33 -0.80 -1.53
N LEU A 271 -8.66 -2.08 -1.37
CA LEU A 271 -9.50 -2.83 -2.32
C LEU A 271 -10.90 -2.22 -2.47
N SER A 272 -11.49 -1.70 -1.39
CA SER A 272 -12.76 -0.98 -1.46
C SER A 272 -12.62 0.36 -2.20
N LYS A 273 -11.52 1.09 -1.95
CA LYS A 273 -11.25 2.38 -2.58
C LYS A 273 -10.94 2.28 -4.07
N GLU A 274 -10.23 1.23 -4.50
CA GLU A 274 -9.97 0.95 -5.92
C GLU A 274 -11.26 0.85 -6.75
N ASN A 275 -12.33 0.30 -6.14
CA ASN A 275 -13.64 0.15 -6.77
C ASN A 275 -14.55 1.38 -6.63
N THR A 276 -14.31 2.26 -5.66
CA THR A 276 -15.23 3.37 -5.31
C THR A 276 -14.69 4.77 -5.66
N ASP A 277 -13.37 4.97 -5.69
CA ASP A 277 -12.70 6.16 -6.23
C ASP A 277 -11.87 5.76 -7.45
N THR A 278 -12.57 5.46 -8.54
CA THR A 278 -11.98 4.97 -9.80
C THR A 278 -11.04 5.98 -10.45
N ALA A 279 -11.15 7.27 -10.11
CA ALA A 279 -10.21 8.31 -10.55
C ALA A 279 -8.80 8.11 -9.96
N ARG A 280 -8.67 7.38 -8.84
CA ARG A 280 -7.41 7.09 -8.15
C ARG A 280 -7.10 5.59 -8.04
N ALA A 281 -7.78 4.73 -8.79
CA ALA A 281 -7.55 3.28 -8.78
C ALA A 281 -6.08 2.89 -8.98
N ASP A 282 -5.38 3.51 -9.94
CA ASP A 282 -3.95 3.30 -10.20
C ASP A 282 -3.06 3.67 -9.00
N PHE A 283 -3.41 4.72 -8.23
CA PHE A 283 -2.71 5.06 -6.98
C PHE A 283 -2.91 3.97 -5.93
N TYR A 284 -4.14 3.47 -5.75
CA TYR A 284 -4.41 2.40 -4.77
C TYR A 284 -3.75 1.08 -5.14
N GLN A 285 -3.67 0.73 -6.43
CA GLN A 285 -2.93 -0.45 -6.91
C GLN A 285 -1.42 -0.31 -6.65
N LYS A 286 -0.83 0.85 -6.94
CA LYS A 286 0.59 1.12 -6.67
C LYS A 286 0.90 1.17 -5.17
N LEU A 287 -0.02 1.65 -4.35
CA LEU A 287 0.10 1.62 -2.90
C LEU A 287 0.05 0.17 -2.39
N GLN A 288 -0.90 -0.66 -2.86
CA GLN A 288 -0.94 -2.09 -2.51
C GLN A 288 0.38 -2.82 -2.82
N GLN A 289 0.98 -2.55 -3.98
CA GLN A 289 2.29 -3.09 -4.36
C GLN A 289 3.43 -2.57 -3.47
N SER A 290 3.47 -1.25 -3.21
CA SER A 290 4.49 -0.63 -2.34
C SER A 290 4.44 -1.14 -0.90
N LEU A 291 3.26 -1.58 -0.48
CA LEU A 291 3.00 -2.14 0.85
C LEU A 291 3.14 -3.67 0.91
N ASP A 292 3.61 -4.33 -0.16
CA ASP A 292 3.74 -5.79 -0.25
C ASP A 292 2.41 -6.56 0.01
N LEU A 293 1.24 -5.96 -0.25
CA LEU A 293 -0.06 -6.56 0.07
C LEU A 293 -0.44 -7.72 -0.85
N ASP A 294 0.17 -7.82 -2.04
CA ASP A 294 -0.03 -8.97 -2.94
C ASP A 294 0.34 -10.30 -2.26
N TYR A 295 1.36 -10.31 -1.40
CA TYR A 295 1.82 -11.51 -0.69
C TYR A 295 0.84 -12.02 0.39
N ILE A 296 -0.28 -11.33 0.65
CA ILE A 296 -1.38 -11.84 1.48
C ILE A 296 -2.08 -13.02 0.76
N LYS A 297 -2.18 -12.99 -0.57
CA LYS A 297 -2.93 -13.96 -1.38
C LYS A 297 -2.34 -15.37 -1.25
N ASP A 298 -3.21 -16.39 -1.29
CA ASP A 298 -2.82 -17.79 -1.10
C ASP A 298 -1.80 -18.28 -2.16
N GLU A 299 -1.87 -17.75 -3.39
CA GLU A 299 -0.94 -18.06 -4.49
C GLU A 299 0.53 -17.65 -4.23
N TYR A 300 0.76 -16.72 -3.30
CA TYR A 300 2.08 -16.31 -2.84
C TYR A 300 2.44 -16.88 -1.45
N THR A 301 1.57 -17.71 -0.87
CA THR A 301 1.74 -18.26 0.48
C THR A 301 2.34 -19.67 0.45
N ILE A 302 3.43 -19.87 1.20
CA ILE A 302 4.15 -21.14 1.32
C ILE A 302 4.16 -21.55 2.80
N SER A 303 3.73 -22.79 3.09
CA SER A 303 3.62 -23.30 4.46
C SER A 303 4.34 -24.64 4.69
N THR A 304 4.96 -25.20 3.64
CA THR A 304 5.60 -26.52 3.69
C THR A 304 6.89 -26.58 2.86
N PRO A 305 7.85 -27.47 3.19
CA PRO A 305 9.02 -27.75 2.35
C PRO A 305 8.66 -28.20 0.93
N ALA A 306 7.52 -28.87 0.74
CA ALA A 306 7.05 -29.32 -0.57
C ALA A 306 6.63 -28.15 -1.46
N GLN A 307 5.83 -27.20 -0.93
CA GLN A 307 5.48 -25.96 -1.64
C GLN A 307 6.74 -25.12 -1.93
N LEU A 308 7.68 -25.08 -0.98
CA LEU A 308 8.95 -24.37 -1.15
C LEU A 308 9.80 -24.97 -2.29
N ALA A 309 9.88 -26.31 -2.38
CA ALA A 309 10.53 -27.01 -3.49
C ALA A 309 9.83 -26.75 -4.83
N THR A 310 8.49 -26.72 -4.86
CA THR A 310 7.73 -26.30 -6.04
C THR A 310 8.10 -24.87 -6.45
N LYS A 311 8.18 -23.92 -5.50
CA LYS A 311 8.53 -22.53 -5.83
C LYS A 311 9.95 -22.37 -6.35
N ILE A 312 10.91 -23.12 -5.78
CA ILE A 312 12.29 -23.21 -6.29
C ILE A 312 12.29 -23.73 -7.74
N LYS A 313 11.53 -24.80 -8.02
CA LYS A 313 11.39 -25.37 -9.38
C LYS A 313 10.78 -24.37 -10.37
N GLU A 314 9.75 -23.62 -10.00
CA GLU A 314 9.15 -22.55 -10.82
C GLU A 314 10.14 -21.42 -11.10
N THR A 315 10.88 -20.99 -10.08
CA THR A 315 11.90 -19.93 -10.16
C THR A 315 13.01 -20.33 -11.15
N MET A 316 13.48 -21.58 -11.05
CA MET A 316 14.42 -22.17 -12.01
C MET A 316 13.84 -22.29 -13.42
N ALA A 317 12.57 -22.67 -13.55
CA ALA A 317 11.87 -22.81 -14.83
C ALA A 317 11.47 -21.46 -15.48
N THR A 318 11.61 -20.34 -14.77
CA THR A 318 11.42 -18.98 -15.30
C THR A 318 12.75 -18.23 -15.49
N ASN A 319 13.89 -18.91 -15.26
CA ASN A 319 15.24 -18.34 -15.33
C ASN A 319 15.39 -17.10 -14.41
N GLN A 320 14.79 -17.13 -13.21
CA GLN A 320 14.93 -16.05 -12.21
C GLN A 320 15.97 -16.42 -11.15
N PRO A 321 16.82 -15.48 -10.70
CA PRO A 321 17.85 -15.75 -9.68
C PRO A 321 17.27 -15.76 -8.25
N SER A 322 16.03 -15.32 -8.07
CA SER A 322 15.39 -15.22 -6.76
C SER A 322 13.88 -15.28 -6.87
N PHE A 323 13.22 -15.53 -5.73
CA PHE A 323 11.79 -15.33 -5.55
C PHE A 323 11.51 -14.75 -4.16
N THR A 324 10.37 -14.08 -4.04
CA THR A 324 9.81 -13.63 -2.77
C THR A 324 8.44 -14.31 -2.58
N ALA A 325 8.12 -14.69 -1.34
CA ALA A 325 6.85 -15.31 -0.97
C ALA A 325 6.53 -15.04 0.52
N ARG A 326 5.25 -15.08 0.88
CA ARG A 326 4.87 -15.17 2.30
C ARG A 326 5.15 -16.58 2.80
N TYR A 327 5.93 -16.72 3.87
CA TYR A 327 6.24 -18.00 4.48
C TYR A 327 5.71 -18.06 5.92
N THR A 328 4.85 -19.05 6.22
CA THR A 328 4.18 -19.16 7.54
C THR A 328 4.99 -19.98 8.56
N GLY A 329 6.19 -20.45 8.20
CA GLY A 329 7.02 -21.37 8.98
C GLY A 329 8.28 -20.74 9.59
N LYS A 330 8.24 -19.47 10.04
CA LYS A 330 9.41 -18.69 10.49
C LYS A 330 10.47 -19.46 11.32
N LYS A 331 10.06 -20.35 12.21
CA LYS A 331 10.97 -21.12 13.09
C LYS A 331 11.73 -22.27 12.40
N SER A 332 11.22 -22.80 11.29
CA SER A 332 11.78 -23.99 10.62
C SER A 332 12.47 -23.66 9.28
N ILE A 333 12.36 -22.41 8.80
CA ILE A 333 12.80 -21.96 7.47
C ILE A 333 14.19 -22.47 7.03
N ALA A 334 15.20 -22.46 7.89
CA ALA A 334 16.55 -22.94 7.55
C ALA A 334 16.59 -24.46 7.24
N ASN A 335 15.82 -25.26 7.99
CA ASN A 335 15.69 -26.70 7.75
C ASN A 335 14.81 -26.97 6.53
N ASP A 336 13.74 -26.19 6.36
CA ASP A 336 12.79 -26.35 5.25
C ASP A 336 13.44 -26.00 3.91
N LEU A 337 14.21 -24.90 3.85
CA LEU A 337 15.04 -24.54 2.69
C LEU A 337 16.07 -25.62 2.40
N LYS A 338 16.81 -26.09 3.41
CA LYS A 338 17.80 -27.17 3.23
C LYS A 338 17.15 -28.43 2.67
N SER A 339 15.97 -28.81 3.19
CA SER A 339 15.21 -29.96 2.69
C SER A 339 14.77 -29.75 1.25
N ALA A 340 14.14 -28.61 0.94
CA ALA A 340 13.63 -28.30 -0.39
C ALA A 340 14.75 -28.24 -1.45
N ILE A 341 15.86 -27.56 -1.13
CA ILE A 341 17.01 -27.35 -2.03
C ILE A 341 17.81 -28.64 -2.26
N SER A 342 17.86 -29.56 -1.28
CA SER A 342 18.65 -30.80 -1.38
C SER A 342 18.30 -31.71 -2.57
N SER A 343 17.10 -31.54 -3.15
CA SER A 343 16.66 -32.27 -4.35
C SER A 343 17.16 -31.66 -5.68
N PHE A 344 17.81 -30.50 -5.66
CA PHE A 344 18.23 -29.75 -6.85
C PHE A 344 19.76 -29.68 -6.95
N GLY A 345 20.37 -30.71 -7.56
CA GLY A 345 21.83 -30.84 -7.69
C GLY A 345 22.54 -29.77 -8.53
N ASN A 346 21.82 -28.82 -9.13
CA ASN A 346 22.39 -27.71 -9.93
C ASN A 346 22.39 -26.36 -9.18
N ILE A 347 21.94 -26.32 -7.92
CA ILE A 347 22.07 -25.14 -7.04
C ILE A 347 23.39 -25.28 -6.27
N SER A 348 24.35 -24.38 -6.54
CA SER A 348 25.69 -24.40 -5.93
C SER A 348 25.73 -23.69 -4.58
N ALA A 349 24.89 -22.66 -4.40
CA ALA A 349 24.68 -21.97 -3.13
C ALA A 349 23.30 -21.31 -3.11
N TYR A 350 22.86 -20.89 -1.93
CA TYR A 350 21.67 -20.05 -1.77
C TYR A 350 21.85 -19.11 -0.58
N SER A 351 21.10 -18.02 -0.58
CA SER A 351 20.92 -17.14 0.57
C SER A 351 19.45 -16.78 0.71
N TYR A 352 19.04 -16.27 1.87
CA TYR A 352 17.68 -15.78 2.05
C TYR A 352 17.63 -14.61 3.03
N SER A 353 16.61 -13.77 2.89
CA SER A 353 16.15 -12.84 3.93
C SER A 353 14.75 -13.24 4.39
N SER A 354 14.43 -12.91 5.63
CA SER A 354 13.17 -13.29 6.27
C SER A 354 12.67 -12.23 7.27
N PRO A 355 12.46 -10.97 6.86
CA PRO A 355 11.78 -9.98 7.68
C PRO A 355 10.36 -10.42 8.04
N ASP A 356 9.88 -9.95 9.19
CA ASP A 356 8.54 -10.25 9.71
C ASP A 356 7.46 -9.61 8.84
N TYR A 357 6.44 -10.38 8.46
CA TYR A 357 5.40 -9.91 7.53
C TYR A 357 4.21 -9.33 8.29
N MET A 358 4.36 -8.07 8.70
CA MET A 358 3.41 -7.32 9.53
C MET A 358 2.04 -7.07 8.89
N ARG A 359 1.83 -7.46 7.62
CA ARG A 359 0.51 -7.42 6.98
C ARG A 359 -0.45 -8.50 7.49
N THR A 360 0.03 -9.45 8.29
CA THR A 360 -0.80 -10.44 8.98
C THR A 360 -0.71 -10.24 10.49
N ALA A 361 -1.75 -10.65 11.22
CA ALA A 361 -1.70 -10.73 12.69
C ALA A 361 -0.93 -11.98 13.19
N LEU A 362 -0.24 -12.71 12.31
CA LEU A 362 0.46 -13.96 12.63
C LEU A 362 1.97 -13.70 12.76
N ALA A 363 2.48 -13.71 13.98
CA ALA A 363 3.92 -13.55 14.27
C ALA A 363 4.81 -14.71 13.73
N THR A 364 4.20 -15.73 13.12
CA THR A 364 4.84 -16.83 12.40
C THR A 364 5.17 -16.51 10.94
N ASP A 365 4.61 -15.42 10.41
CA ASP A 365 4.65 -15.11 9.00
C ASP A 365 5.79 -14.13 8.70
N ILE A 366 6.57 -14.47 7.67
CA ILE A 366 7.71 -13.70 7.17
C ILE A 366 7.55 -13.46 5.67
N LEU A 367 8.16 -12.39 5.17
CA LEU A 367 8.34 -12.18 3.74
C LEU A 367 9.67 -12.82 3.37
N LEU A 368 9.62 -14.07 2.90
CA LEU A 368 10.79 -14.86 2.56
C LEU A 368 11.26 -14.50 1.16
N THR A 369 12.46 -13.91 1.04
CA THR A 369 13.16 -13.76 -0.24
C THR A 369 14.31 -14.76 -0.30
N VAL A 370 14.30 -15.65 -1.29
CA VAL A 370 15.38 -16.64 -1.51
C VAL A 370 16.15 -16.25 -2.76
N ASN A 371 17.48 -16.19 -2.66
CA ASN A 371 18.38 -16.02 -3.80
C ASN A 371 19.11 -17.34 -4.07
N LEU A 372 19.18 -17.74 -5.34
CA LEU A 372 19.76 -18.99 -5.79
C LEU A 372 21.00 -18.74 -6.64
N THR A 373 22.10 -19.39 -6.30
CA THR A 373 23.30 -19.45 -7.13
C THR A 373 23.35 -20.81 -7.82
N TYR A 374 23.50 -20.81 -9.13
CA TYR A 374 23.57 -22.04 -9.92
C TYR A 374 25.01 -22.53 -10.07
N GLY A 375 25.19 -23.84 -10.24
CA GLY A 375 26.50 -24.45 -10.49
C GLY A 375 27.01 -24.23 -11.91
N ASP A 376 28.20 -24.75 -12.18
CA ASP A 376 28.86 -24.72 -13.48
C ASP A 376 27.93 -25.19 -14.61
N SER A 377 28.17 -24.69 -15.82
CA SER A 377 27.22 -24.88 -16.91
C SER A 377 27.15 -26.34 -17.38
N VAL A 378 25.93 -26.89 -17.44
CA VAL A 378 25.66 -28.27 -17.87
C VAL A 378 25.02 -28.33 -19.26
N SER A 379 24.79 -29.53 -19.79
CA SER A 379 23.98 -29.74 -20.99
C SER A 379 22.48 -29.63 -20.70
N ALA A 380 21.68 -29.45 -21.75
CA ALA A 380 20.22 -29.44 -21.62
C ALA A 380 19.69 -30.83 -21.20
N ALA A 381 18.80 -30.86 -20.21
CA ALA A 381 18.11 -32.06 -19.71
C ALA A 381 16.58 -32.01 -19.94
N GLY A 382 16.01 -30.83 -20.22
CA GLY A 382 14.61 -30.68 -20.58
C GLY A 382 14.33 -29.36 -21.32
N ILE A 383 13.18 -29.28 -21.98
CA ILE A 383 12.60 -28.03 -22.47
C ILE A 383 11.10 -28.04 -22.19
N THR A 384 10.54 -26.89 -21.81
CA THR A 384 9.11 -26.71 -21.53
C THR A 384 8.59 -25.43 -22.17
N LEU A 385 7.31 -25.39 -22.54
CA LEU A 385 6.62 -24.18 -22.99
C LEU A 385 5.74 -23.62 -21.88
N ASN A 386 5.55 -22.30 -21.86
CA ASN A 386 4.64 -21.63 -20.92
C ASN A 386 3.16 -22.00 -21.13
N ASN A 387 2.79 -22.47 -22.32
CA ASN A 387 1.46 -23.00 -22.64
C ASN A 387 1.60 -24.23 -23.56
N THR A 388 0.71 -25.21 -23.39
CA THR A 388 0.56 -26.37 -24.30
C THR A 388 -0.50 -26.14 -25.39
N SER A 389 -1.36 -25.13 -25.23
CA SER A 389 -2.28 -24.67 -26.27
C SER A 389 -2.40 -23.14 -26.25
N LEU A 390 -2.70 -22.56 -27.41
CA LEU A 390 -2.76 -21.10 -27.60
C LEU A 390 -3.84 -20.77 -28.64
N THR A 391 -4.73 -19.83 -28.33
CA THR A 391 -5.69 -19.29 -29.31
C THR A 391 -5.22 -17.91 -29.78
N VAL A 392 -5.13 -17.71 -31.10
CA VAL A 392 -4.64 -16.45 -31.70
C VAL A 392 -5.62 -15.98 -32.78
N ASN A 393 -5.95 -14.68 -32.80
CA ASN A 393 -6.73 -14.12 -33.89
C ASN A 393 -5.89 -14.05 -35.17
N ALA A 394 -6.45 -14.37 -36.34
CA ALA A 394 -5.80 -14.17 -37.63
C ALA A 394 -5.36 -12.70 -37.81
N GLY A 395 -4.12 -12.48 -38.23
CA GLY A 395 -3.47 -11.17 -38.30
C GLY A 395 -2.89 -10.66 -36.97
N SER A 396 -3.10 -11.37 -35.85
CA SER A 396 -2.56 -11.03 -34.53
C SER A 396 -1.37 -11.93 -34.16
N THR A 397 -0.66 -11.54 -33.11
CA THR A 397 0.47 -12.29 -32.55
C THR A 397 0.29 -12.59 -31.06
N ALA A 398 0.98 -13.61 -30.57
CA ALA A 398 1.05 -13.95 -29.15
C ALA A 398 2.41 -14.61 -28.82
N PRO A 399 2.97 -14.39 -27.61
CA PRO A 399 4.25 -14.98 -27.22
C PRO A 399 4.08 -16.42 -26.74
N LEU A 400 4.94 -17.31 -27.24
CA LEU A 400 5.13 -18.67 -26.74
C LEU A 400 6.56 -18.75 -26.20
N VAL A 401 6.71 -18.93 -24.90
CA VAL A 401 7.99 -18.86 -24.20
C VAL A 401 8.48 -20.27 -23.91
N ALA A 402 9.71 -20.56 -24.34
CA ALA A 402 10.36 -21.84 -24.10
C ALA A 402 11.48 -21.69 -23.06
N THR A 403 11.47 -22.54 -22.04
CA THR A 403 12.52 -22.64 -21.01
C THR A 403 13.29 -23.94 -21.20
N ILE A 404 14.62 -23.85 -21.30
CA ILE A 404 15.52 -25.00 -21.20
C ILE A 404 15.88 -25.25 -19.73
N GLN A 405 15.84 -26.51 -19.30
CA GLN A 405 16.22 -26.95 -17.97
C GLN A 405 17.49 -27.82 -18.01
N PRO A 406 18.37 -27.75 -16.99
CA PRO A 406 18.34 -26.80 -15.87
C PRO A 406 18.84 -25.40 -16.27
N MET A 407 18.57 -24.38 -15.45
CA MET A 407 18.81 -22.96 -15.78
C MET A 407 20.25 -22.59 -16.20
N ASN A 408 21.23 -23.38 -15.75
CA ASN A 408 22.65 -23.27 -16.08
C ASN A 408 23.07 -24.00 -17.37
N VAL A 409 22.17 -24.24 -18.34
CA VAL A 409 22.64 -24.75 -19.65
C VAL A 409 23.62 -23.78 -20.29
N SER A 410 24.77 -24.29 -20.75
CA SER A 410 25.80 -23.51 -21.47
C SER A 410 25.29 -22.93 -22.79
N ASN A 411 24.51 -23.72 -23.53
CA ASN A 411 23.87 -23.35 -24.78
C ASN A 411 22.37 -23.10 -24.58
N LYS A 412 21.97 -21.82 -24.63
CA LYS A 412 20.54 -21.40 -24.53
C LYS A 412 19.86 -21.24 -25.89
N GLY A 413 20.44 -21.75 -26.96
CA GLY A 413 19.86 -21.69 -28.30
C GLY A 413 18.59 -22.53 -28.43
N ILE A 414 17.57 -21.94 -29.06
CA ILE A 414 16.30 -22.60 -29.38
C ILE A 414 16.00 -22.36 -30.86
N THR A 415 15.66 -23.44 -31.55
CA THR A 415 15.08 -23.39 -32.90
C THR A 415 13.58 -23.61 -32.80
N TRP A 416 12.83 -22.89 -33.62
CA TRP A 416 11.37 -22.94 -33.64
C TRP A 416 10.87 -23.41 -35.00
N SER A 417 9.85 -24.25 -35.01
CA SER A 417 9.18 -24.72 -36.23
C SER A 417 7.66 -24.69 -36.09
N SER A 418 6.97 -24.70 -37.23
CA SER A 418 5.52 -24.81 -37.34
C SER A 418 5.16 -25.97 -38.25
N SER A 419 4.20 -26.81 -37.83
CA SER A 419 3.68 -27.89 -38.69
C SER A 419 2.88 -27.36 -39.89
N ASN A 420 2.37 -26.12 -39.83
CA ASN A 420 1.68 -25.49 -40.95
C ASN A 420 1.87 -23.95 -40.94
N SER A 421 2.85 -23.49 -41.72
CA SER A 421 3.21 -22.07 -41.86
C SER A 421 2.21 -21.21 -42.65
N ALA A 422 1.15 -21.80 -43.22
CA ALA A 422 0.02 -21.09 -43.80
C ALA A 422 -1.08 -20.76 -42.77
N ILE A 423 -1.17 -21.56 -41.69
CA ILE A 423 -2.07 -21.32 -40.55
C ILE A 423 -1.40 -20.42 -39.52
N ALA A 424 -0.23 -20.83 -39.00
CA ALA A 424 0.53 -20.05 -38.02
C ALA A 424 2.04 -20.14 -38.26
N THR A 425 2.75 -19.02 -38.06
CA THR A 425 4.22 -18.97 -38.06
C THR A 425 4.77 -18.59 -36.70
N VAL A 426 6.02 -18.91 -36.43
CA VAL A 426 6.73 -18.56 -35.20
C VAL A 426 8.07 -17.91 -35.54
N SER A 427 8.46 -16.87 -34.80
CA SER A 427 9.77 -16.22 -34.95
C SER A 427 10.86 -16.95 -34.16
N ASN A 428 12.13 -16.62 -34.41
CA ASN A 428 13.25 -17.10 -33.60
C ASN A 428 13.20 -16.67 -32.11
N LYS A 429 12.31 -15.74 -31.75
CA LYS A 429 12.05 -15.31 -30.36
C LYS A 429 10.78 -15.92 -29.76
N GLY A 430 10.18 -16.93 -30.40
CA GLY A 430 8.94 -17.57 -29.91
C GLY A 430 7.67 -16.75 -30.11
N VAL A 431 7.69 -15.68 -30.92
CA VAL A 431 6.47 -14.91 -31.22
C VAL A 431 5.68 -15.65 -32.30
N VAL A 432 4.51 -16.16 -31.93
CA VAL A 432 3.57 -16.84 -32.83
C VAL A 432 2.69 -15.80 -33.51
N SER A 433 2.48 -15.95 -34.83
CA SER A 433 1.61 -15.10 -35.65
C SER A 433 0.55 -15.96 -36.34
N GLY A 434 -0.73 -15.66 -36.07
CA GLY A 434 -1.85 -16.32 -36.76
C GLY A 434 -2.06 -15.71 -38.14
N LYS A 435 -2.16 -16.55 -39.18
CA LYS A 435 -2.34 -16.11 -40.58
C LYS A 435 -3.73 -16.43 -41.13
N SER A 436 -4.20 -17.66 -40.93
CA SER A 436 -5.49 -18.14 -41.43
C SER A 436 -6.13 -19.09 -40.44
N SER A 437 -7.46 -19.19 -40.47
CA SER A 437 -8.24 -19.99 -39.52
C SER A 437 -7.90 -21.48 -39.60
N GLY A 438 -7.62 -22.11 -38.47
CA GLY A 438 -7.28 -23.54 -38.37
C GLY A 438 -6.23 -23.81 -37.29
N THR A 439 -5.76 -25.06 -37.20
CA THR A 439 -4.82 -25.51 -36.17
C THR A 439 -3.42 -25.77 -36.75
N ALA A 440 -2.38 -25.34 -36.05
CA ALA A 440 -0.98 -25.67 -36.31
C ALA A 440 -0.27 -26.05 -35.01
N ILE A 441 0.76 -26.88 -35.07
CA ILE A 441 1.60 -27.21 -33.92
C ILE A 441 2.89 -26.40 -34.03
N ILE A 442 3.23 -25.66 -32.98
CA ILE A 442 4.48 -24.92 -32.86
C ILE A 442 5.42 -25.70 -31.93
N THR A 443 6.62 -26.02 -32.42
CA THR A 443 7.61 -26.81 -31.68
C THR A 443 8.85 -25.98 -31.43
N ALA A 444 9.29 -25.91 -30.17
CA ALA A 444 10.60 -25.46 -29.75
C ALA A 444 11.54 -26.65 -29.62
N THR A 445 12.75 -26.53 -30.18
CA THR A 445 13.81 -27.54 -30.13
C THR A 445 15.10 -26.90 -29.63
N THR A 446 15.73 -27.47 -28.60
CA THR A 446 17.04 -27.00 -28.10
C THR A 446 18.13 -27.22 -29.15
N THR A 447 19.02 -26.24 -29.34
CA THR A 447 20.16 -26.41 -30.27
C THR A 447 21.21 -27.39 -29.75
N ASP A 448 21.28 -27.56 -28.43
CA ASP A 448 22.06 -28.60 -27.76
C ASP A 448 21.14 -29.74 -27.31
N GLY A 449 21.51 -30.99 -27.52
CA GLY A 449 20.73 -32.18 -27.14
C GLY A 449 19.44 -32.46 -27.94
N GLY A 450 18.92 -31.51 -28.72
CA GLY A 450 17.76 -31.73 -29.61
C GLY A 450 16.43 -32.02 -28.90
N LEU A 451 16.29 -31.61 -27.64
CA LEU A 451 15.09 -31.80 -26.83
C LEU A 451 13.95 -30.94 -27.36
N THR A 452 12.71 -31.42 -27.30
CA THR A 452 11.55 -30.75 -27.90
C THR A 452 10.41 -30.51 -26.92
N ALA A 453 9.69 -29.39 -27.11
CA ALA A 453 8.39 -29.14 -26.51
C ALA A 453 7.47 -28.47 -27.54
N ALA A 454 6.19 -28.80 -27.53
CA ALA A 454 5.24 -28.39 -28.56
C ALA A 454 3.94 -27.83 -27.96
N ALA A 455 3.33 -26.88 -28.66
CA ALA A 455 2.03 -26.30 -28.33
C ALA A 455 1.09 -26.31 -29.53
N GLU A 456 -0.18 -26.60 -29.28
CA GLU A 456 -1.24 -26.48 -30.29
C GLU A 456 -1.71 -25.03 -30.42
N VAL A 457 -1.61 -24.47 -31.61
CA VAL A 457 -2.06 -23.10 -31.92
C VAL A 457 -3.32 -23.16 -32.75
N ASN A 458 -4.44 -22.80 -32.13
CA ASN A 458 -5.73 -22.62 -32.79
C ASN A 458 -5.85 -21.16 -33.26
N VAL A 459 -5.81 -20.94 -34.57
CA VAL A 459 -6.00 -19.62 -35.16
C VAL A 459 -7.48 -19.43 -35.48
N ILE A 460 -8.09 -18.41 -34.89
CA ILE A 460 -9.49 -18.06 -35.13
C ILE A 460 -9.58 -16.77 -35.97
N GLN A 461 -10.56 -16.72 -36.86
CA GLN A 461 -10.88 -15.52 -37.62
C GLN A 461 -12.15 -14.90 -37.00
N PRO A 462 -12.06 -13.78 -36.27
CA PRO A 462 -13.24 -13.13 -35.70
C PRO A 462 -14.11 -12.47 -36.78
N VAL A 463 -15.42 -12.43 -36.53
CA VAL A 463 -16.37 -11.61 -37.31
C VAL A 463 -16.04 -10.14 -37.12
N THR A 464 -15.80 -9.41 -38.20
CA THR A 464 -15.53 -7.97 -38.18
C THR A 464 -16.77 -7.14 -38.51
N ARG A 465 -17.68 -7.67 -39.34
CA ARG A 465 -18.92 -6.99 -39.75
C ARG A 465 -20.05 -8.00 -40.05
N ILE A 466 -21.27 -7.59 -39.74
CA ILE A 466 -22.52 -8.21 -40.22
C ILE A 466 -23.23 -7.17 -41.09
N SER A 467 -23.94 -7.59 -42.12
CA SER A 467 -24.83 -6.71 -42.90
C SER A 467 -26.07 -7.47 -43.37
N LEU A 468 -27.25 -6.86 -43.16
CA LEU A 468 -28.55 -7.36 -43.61
C LEU A 468 -28.95 -6.83 -45.00
N GLY A 469 -28.04 -6.12 -45.69
CA GLY A 469 -28.24 -5.58 -47.04
C GLY A 469 -29.25 -4.42 -47.15
N LYS A 470 -30.00 -4.13 -46.10
CA LYS A 470 -31.02 -3.07 -46.01
C LYS A 470 -30.90 -2.36 -44.66
N THR A 471 -31.37 -1.11 -44.59
CA THR A 471 -31.45 -0.32 -43.34
C THR A 471 -32.89 -0.09 -42.89
N THR A 472 -33.82 0.04 -43.86
CA THR A 472 -35.24 0.25 -43.62
C THR A 472 -36.08 -0.54 -44.62
N LEU A 473 -37.21 -1.08 -44.17
CA LEU A 473 -38.27 -1.65 -44.99
C LEU A 473 -39.59 -0.94 -44.69
N ASN A 474 -40.28 -0.49 -45.73
CA ASN A 474 -41.65 0.02 -45.65
C ASN A 474 -42.59 -1.08 -46.11
N LEU A 475 -43.51 -1.49 -45.25
CA LEU A 475 -44.38 -2.65 -45.41
C LEU A 475 -45.83 -2.25 -45.10
N LYS A 476 -46.78 -3.15 -45.34
CA LYS A 476 -48.19 -3.05 -44.95
C LYS A 476 -48.62 -4.25 -44.11
N VAL A 477 -49.70 -4.09 -43.35
CA VAL A 477 -50.35 -5.22 -42.69
C VAL A 477 -50.88 -6.19 -43.76
N GLY A 478 -50.53 -7.47 -43.63
CA GLY A 478 -50.86 -8.50 -44.62
C GLY A 478 -49.86 -8.68 -45.76
N ASP A 479 -48.74 -7.92 -45.79
CA ASP A 479 -47.58 -8.33 -46.58
C ASP A 479 -47.07 -9.71 -46.08
N PRO A 480 -46.53 -10.56 -46.96
CA PRO A 480 -46.03 -11.89 -46.58
C PRO A 480 -44.75 -11.80 -45.73
N ASP A 481 -44.57 -12.81 -44.88
CA ASP A 481 -43.35 -13.03 -44.11
C ASP A 481 -42.12 -13.19 -45.03
N PHE A 482 -40.94 -12.82 -44.51
CA PHE A 482 -39.70 -12.84 -45.29
C PHE A 482 -38.48 -13.15 -44.43
N THR A 483 -37.49 -13.83 -45.00
CA THR A 483 -36.22 -14.13 -44.33
C THR A 483 -35.21 -13.00 -44.51
N LEU A 484 -34.52 -12.63 -43.44
CA LEU A 484 -33.34 -11.76 -43.48
C LEU A 484 -32.07 -12.62 -43.44
N THR A 485 -31.31 -12.69 -44.54
CA THR A 485 -30.05 -13.44 -44.57
C THR A 485 -28.85 -12.52 -44.28
N PRO A 486 -28.17 -12.65 -43.11
CA PRO A 486 -27.02 -11.83 -42.77
C PRO A 486 -25.79 -12.23 -43.60
N THR A 487 -25.17 -11.23 -44.22
CA THR A 487 -23.84 -11.35 -44.81
C THR A 487 -22.78 -11.08 -43.73
N ILE A 488 -21.93 -12.07 -43.47
CA ILE A 488 -20.89 -12.02 -42.44
C ILE A 488 -19.54 -11.81 -43.11
N ALA A 489 -18.76 -10.85 -42.59
CA ALA A 489 -17.41 -10.59 -43.03
C ALA A 489 -16.39 -10.75 -41.88
N PRO A 490 -15.19 -11.30 -42.16
CA PRO A 490 -14.80 -11.90 -43.44
C PRO A 490 -15.47 -13.27 -43.66
N THR A 491 -15.51 -13.74 -44.90
CA THR A 491 -16.22 -14.98 -45.28
C THR A 491 -15.61 -16.25 -44.66
N ASN A 492 -14.36 -16.18 -44.20
CA ASN A 492 -13.63 -17.23 -43.48
C ASN A 492 -13.70 -17.07 -41.94
N ALA A 493 -14.63 -16.27 -41.39
CA ALA A 493 -14.82 -16.20 -39.95
C ALA A 493 -15.08 -17.59 -39.32
N THR A 494 -14.45 -17.88 -38.19
CA THR A 494 -14.45 -19.23 -37.58
C THR A 494 -15.77 -19.59 -36.92
N ASN A 495 -16.34 -18.66 -36.13
CA ASN A 495 -17.72 -18.76 -35.65
C ASN A 495 -18.57 -17.75 -36.44
N LYS A 496 -19.70 -18.21 -36.97
CA LYS A 496 -20.64 -17.43 -37.79
C LYS A 496 -22.05 -17.40 -37.19
N ASP A 497 -22.20 -17.86 -35.95
CA ASP A 497 -23.49 -18.02 -35.32
C ASP A 497 -24.10 -16.64 -35.06
N ILE A 498 -25.39 -16.50 -35.39
CA ILE A 498 -26.16 -15.28 -35.27
C ILE A 498 -27.28 -15.51 -34.27
N THR A 499 -27.49 -14.53 -33.39
CA THR A 499 -28.66 -14.41 -32.54
C THR A 499 -29.55 -13.28 -33.05
N TRP A 500 -30.85 -13.52 -33.08
CA TRP A 500 -31.83 -12.55 -33.56
C TRP A 500 -32.61 -11.90 -32.43
N SER A 501 -33.14 -10.71 -32.69
CA SER A 501 -34.02 -9.99 -31.76
C SER A 501 -34.91 -9.00 -32.50
N SER A 502 -36.12 -8.79 -31.97
CA SER A 502 -37.01 -7.69 -32.37
C SER A 502 -37.11 -6.67 -31.25
N SER A 503 -37.04 -5.38 -31.60
CA SER A 503 -37.28 -4.29 -30.63
C SER A 503 -38.76 -4.14 -30.26
N ASN A 504 -39.68 -4.78 -30.99
CA ASN A 504 -41.11 -4.74 -30.70
C ASN A 504 -41.83 -5.97 -31.29
N THR A 505 -41.91 -7.02 -30.48
CA THR A 505 -42.53 -8.30 -30.83
C THR A 505 -44.05 -8.25 -31.03
N SER A 506 -44.72 -7.15 -30.68
CA SER A 506 -46.16 -6.97 -31.01
C SER A 506 -46.40 -6.44 -32.43
N VAL A 507 -45.36 -5.91 -33.07
CA VAL A 507 -45.40 -5.36 -34.45
C VAL A 507 -44.78 -6.34 -35.44
N ALA A 508 -43.62 -6.92 -35.10
CA ALA A 508 -42.98 -7.97 -35.87
C ALA A 508 -42.10 -8.86 -34.98
N THR A 509 -42.12 -10.17 -35.21
CA THR A 509 -41.20 -11.13 -34.57
C THR A 509 -40.12 -11.59 -35.55
N VAL A 510 -39.09 -12.25 -35.03
CA VAL A 510 -38.05 -12.92 -35.80
C VAL A 510 -37.69 -14.22 -35.08
N ASP A 511 -37.48 -15.31 -35.83
CA ASP A 511 -37.05 -16.61 -35.29
C ASP A 511 -35.51 -16.78 -35.31
N GLU A 512 -35.03 -17.98 -34.99
CA GLU A 512 -33.60 -18.31 -34.95
C GLU A 512 -32.96 -18.37 -36.35
N ASP A 513 -33.73 -18.70 -37.38
CA ASP A 513 -33.30 -18.75 -38.78
C ASP A 513 -33.34 -17.37 -39.47
N GLY A 514 -33.94 -16.35 -38.83
CA GLY A 514 -34.07 -15.00 -39.36
C GLY A 514 -35.32 -14.76 -40.19
N ASN A 515 -36.33 -15.62 -40.07
CA ASN A 515 -37.66 -15.41 -40.66
C ASN A 515 -38.41 -14.35 -39.85
N VAL A 516 -38.86 -13.30 -40.54
CA VAL A 516 -39.56 -12.17 -39.93
C VAL A 516 -41.05 -12.28 -40.18
N HIS A 517 -41.84 -12.33 -39.11
CA HIS A 517 -43.30 -12.35 -39.19
C HIS A 517 -43.90 -10.96 -38.97
N ILE A 518 -44.82 -10.56 -39.84
CA ILE A 518 -45.48 -9.24 -39.78
C ILE A 518 -46.81 -9.37 -39.03
N LEU A 519 -46.98 -8.67 -37.90
CA LEU A 519 -48.13 -8.84 -37.01
C LEU A 519 -49.09 -7.64 -37.00
N ALA A 520 -48.56 -6.42 -36.93
CA ALA A 520 -49.36 -5.21 -36.78
C ALA A 520 -48.69 -3.97 -37.40
N SER A 521 -49.48 -2.92 -37.62
CA SER A 521 -48.95 -1.62 -38.03
C SER A 521 -48.13 -0.98 -36.90
N GLY A 522 -47.01 -0.35 -37.26
CA GLY A 522 -46.09 0.25 -36.30
C GLY A 522 -44.64 0.26 -36.79
N LYS A 523 -43.72 0.36 -35.83
CA LYS A 523 -42.27 0.26 -36.07
C LYS A 523 -41.64 -0.80 -35.16
N ALA A 524 -40.75 -1.59 -35.72
CA ALA A 524 -39.92 -2.57 -35.04
C ALA A 524 -38.53 -2.59 -35.71
N ALA A 525 -37.46 -2.80 -34.94
CA ALA A 525 -36.12 -3.04 -35.49
C ALA A 525 -35.78 -4.52 -35.30
N ILE A 526 -35.51 -5.23 -36.40
CA ILE A 526 -35.01 -6.61 -36.38
C ILE A 526 -33.49 -6.56 -36.43
N SER A 527 -32.83 -7.19 -35.46
CA SER A 527 -31.37 -7.13 -35.28
C SER A 527 -30.73 -8.51 -35.24
N ALA A 528 -29.71 -8.70 -36.06
CA ALA A 528 -28.79 -9.83 -36.03
C ALA A 528 -27.54 -9.47 -35.20
N LYS A 529 -27.09 -10.38 -34.34
CA LYS A 529 -25.90 -10.20 -33.49
C LYS A 529 -25.01 -11.44 -33.50
N SER A 530 -23.71 -11.28 -33.77
CA SER A 530 -22.71 -12.35 -33.65
C SER A 530 -22.29 -12.58 -32.20
N GLN A 531 -21.74 -13.76 -31.91
CA GLN A 531 -21.20 -14.11 -30.59
C GLN A 531 -20.19 -13.08 -30.05
N ASN A 532 -19.32 -12.51 -30.89
CA ASN A 532 -18.37 -11.46 -30.51
C ASN A 532 -18.98 -10.03 -30.52
N GLY A 533 -20.30 -9.90 -30.51
CA GLY A 533 -21.02 -8.64 -30.27
C GLY A 533 -21.11 -7.68 -31.45
N LYS A 534 -20.76 -8.07 -32.69
CA LYS A 534 -21.09 -7.27 -33.87
C LYS A 534 -22.59 -7.36 -34.14
N THR A 535 -23.18 -6.28 -34.64
CA THR A 535 -24.62 -6.19 -34.91
C THR A 535 -24.92 -5.61 -36.28
N ALA A 536 -26.09 -5.95 -36.82
CA ALA A 536 -26.72 -5.26 -37.94
C ALA A 536 -28.25 -5.27 -37.74
N SER A 537 -28.93 -4.19 -38.11
CA SER A 537 -30.36 -4.01 -37.85
C SER A 537 -31.10 -3.45 -39.06
N VAL A 538 -32.33 -3.93 -39.29
CA VAL A 538 -33.29 -3.37 -40.26
C VAL A 538 -34.47 -2.76 -39.50
N THR A 539 -34.80 -1.50 -39.78
CA THR A 539 -36.02 -0.87 -39.26
C THR A 539 -37.21 -1.18 -40.15
N LEU A 540 -38.22 -1.85 -39.61
CA LEU A 540 -39.50 -2.06 -40.25
C LEU A 540 -40.42 -0.87 -39.94
N SER A 541 -41.10 -0.36 -40.97
CA SER A 541 -42.20 0.61 -40.85
C SER A 541 -43.41 0.04 -41.55
N ILE A 542 -44.27 -0.63 -40.78
CA ILE A 542 -45.47 -1.32 -41.26
C ILE A 542 -46.64 -0.35 -41.16
N LYS A 543 -47.24 -0.01 -42.29
CA LYS A 543 -48.44 0.84 -42.37
C LYS A 543 -49.72 -0.01 -42.33
N PRO A 544 -50.87 0.59 -42.00
CA PRO A 544 -52.17 -0.05 -42.22
C PRO A 544 -52.35 -0.52 -43.66
#